data_AF-A0A1I6KNA9-F1
#
_entry.id   AF-A0A1I6KNA9-F1
#
_cell.length_a   1.000
_cell.length_b   1.000
_cell.length_c   1.000
_cell.angle_alpha   90.00
_cell.angle_beta   90.00
_cell.angle_gamma   90.00
#
_symmetry.space_group_name_H-M   'P 1'
#
loop_
_entity.id
_entity.type
_entity.pdbx_description
1 polymer ?
#
loop_
_entity_poly.entity_id
_entity_poly.type
_entity_poly.pdbx_seq_one_letter_code
_entity_poly.pdbx_strand_id
1 'polypeptide(L)'
;MLKTEDERSSIDTGLRMSEQAAIRVTRELRDLDKLILTLPSMLVHSKVATLKRQAEAMKRLSSVLMLTILLDRPFSEVLDASDELARSVRPFVQLASKSRLSLSAQLATRLLSDLGNQLRADIATALCSDGAKLMRDPV
;
A
#
# COMPACT_ATOMS: atom_id res chain seq x y z
N MET A 1 -25.22 6.49 45.23
CA MET A 1 -25.83 6.88 43.95
C MET A 1 -24.79 6.77 42.86
N LEU A 2 -25.21 6.21 41.74
CA LEU A 2 -24.42 5.75 40.60
C LEU A 2 -24.27 6.88 39.55
N LYS A 3 -23.16 6.81 38.81
CA LYS A 3 -22.89 7.32 37.45
C LYS A 3 -22.40 8.76 37.28
N THR A 4 -21.17 8.87 36.75
CA THR A 4 -20.89 9.56 35.47
C THR A 4 -19.53 9.07 34.96
N GLU A 5 -19.55 7.86 34.41
CA GLU A 5 -18.74 7.56 33.22
C GLU A 5 -19.41 8.26 32.01
N ASP A 6 -18.63 8.52 30.95
CA ASP A 6 -19.01 9.03 29.62
C ASP A 6 -18.66 10.49 29.27
N GLU A 7 -17.36 10.82 29.22
CA GLU A 7 -16.84 11.88 28.31
C GLU A 7 -15.52 11.43 27.63
N ARG A 8 -15.50 10.21 27.08
CA ARG A 8 -14.47 9.77 26.11
C ARG A 8 -15.07 9.25 24.80
N SER A 9 -16.27 9.70 24.48
CA SER A 9 -16.92 9.44 23.21
C SER A 9 -16.56 10.56 22.23
N SER A 10 -16.20 10.17 20.99
CA SER A 10 -16.28 10.99 19.77
C SER A 10 -15.10 11.87 19.33
N ILE A 11 -13.87 11.33 19.24
CA ILE A 11 -12.97 11.73 18.13
C ILE A 11 -12.19 10.50 17.64
N ASP A 12 -12.92 9.45 17.26
CA ASP A 12 -12.42 8.48 16.27
C ASP A 12 -13.36 8.51 15.08
N THR A 13 -13.62 9.72 14.57
CA THR A 13 -14.12 9.90 13.21
C THR A 13 -12.96 9.52 12.31
N GLY A 14 -12.80 8.20 12.11
CA GLY A 14 -11.78 7.64 11.25
C GLY A 14 -11.83 8.38 9.91
N LEU A 15 -10.81 9.20 9.66
CA LEU A 15 -10.73 10.01 8.46
C LEU A 15 -10.92 9.06 7.27
N ARG A 16 -11.85 9.39 6.39
CA ARG A 16 -12.07 8.65 5.15
C ARG A 16 -11.39 9.41 4.03
N MET A 17 -10.76 8.66 3.14
CA MET A 17 -10.10 9.23 1.97
C MET A 17 -11.11 9.96 1.09
N SER A 18 -10.79 11.15 0.60
CA SER A 18 -11.63 11.80 -0.42
C SER A 18 -11.85 10.90 -1.64
N GLU A 19 -13.01 11.00 -2.29
CA GLU A 19 -13.39 10.14 -3.43
C GLU A 19 -12.37 10.20 -4.58
N GLN A 20 -11.85 11.38 -4.91
CA GLN A 20 -10.83 11.54 -5.95
C GLN A 20 -9.50 10.86 -5.57
N ALA A 21 -9.09 10.96 -4.31
CA ALA A 21 -7.90 10.27 -3.81
C ALA A 21 -8.12 8.76 -3.83
N ALA A 22 -9.31 8.28 -3.43
CA ALA A 22 -9.65 6.87 -3.45
C ALA A 22 -9.61 6.29 -4.87
N ILE A 23 -10.12 7.01 -5.87
CA ILE A 23 -10.07 6.60 -7.28
C ILE A 23 -8.61 6.48 -7.76
N ARG A 24 -7.77 7.48 -7.46
CA ARG A 24 -6.35 7.49 -7.84
C ARG A 24 -5.59 6.35 -7.19
N VAL A 25 -5.69 6.22 -5.86
CA VAL A 25 -5.04 5.17 -5.07
C VAL A 25 -5.47 3.78 -5.54
N THR A 26 -6.77 3.59 -5.81
CA THR A 26 -7.28 2.31 -6.33
C THR A 26 -6.72 1.98 -7.71
N ARG A 27 -6.58 2.97 -8.58
CA ARG A 27 -5.99 2.76 -9.92
C ARG A 27 -4.53 2.34 -9.83
N GLU A 28 -3.72 3.09 -9.09
CA GLU A 28 -2.28 2.79 -8.91
C GLU A 28 -2.10 1.43 -8.24
N LEU A 29 -2.92 1.11 -7.25
CA LEU A 29 -2.88 -0.18 -6.58
C LEU A 29 -3.24 -1.34 -7.52
N ARG A 30 -4.20 -1.17 -8.44
CA ARG A 30 -4.53 -2.21 -9.42
C ARG A 30 -3.37 -2.50 -10.37
N ASP A 31 -2.63 -1.48 -10.78
CA ASP A 31 -1.48 -1.68 -11.67
C ASP A 31 -0.30 -2.30 -10.91
N LEU A 32 -0.09 -1.91 -9.65
CA LEU A 32 0.86 -2.56 -8.74
C LEU A 32 0.50 -4.03 -8.47
N ASP A 33 -0.78 -4.33 -8.22
CA ASP A 33 -1.26 -5.68 -7.90
C ASP A 33 -1.07 -6.64 -9.08
N LYS A 34 -1.41 -6.21 -10.31
CA LYS A 34 -1.12 -6.99 -11.53
C LYS A 34 0.37 -7.34 -11.64
N LEU A 35 1.24 -6.37 -11.35
CA LEU A 35 2.67 -6.59 -11.38
C LEU A 35 3.10 -7.61 -10.32
N ILE A 36 2.65 -7.45 -9.08
CA ILE A 36 2.94 -8.37 -7.98
C ILE A 36 2.47 -9.80 -8.29
N LEU A 37 1.29 -9.96 -8.87
CA LEU A 37 0.75 -11.27 -9.25
C LEU A 37 1.59 -11.96 -10.34
N THR A 38 2.22 -11.20 -11.23
CA THR A 38 3.05 -11.74 -12.32
C THR A 38 4.52 -11.98 -11.92
N LEU A 39 5.02 -11.38 -10.83
CA LEU A 39 6.41 -11.56 -10.39
C LEU A 39 6.86 -13.02 -10.22
N PRO A 40 6.11 -13.93 -9.56
CA PRO A 40 6.57 -15.30 -9.37
C PRO A 40 6.76 -16.08 -10.68
N SER A 41 5.93 -15.84 -11.71
CA SER A 41 6.12 -16.50 -13.01
C SER A 41 7.37 -15.96 -13.72
N MET A 42 7.63 -14.65 -13.61
CA MET A 42 8.87 -14.04 -14.13
C MET A 42 10.13 -14.53 -13.39
N LEU A 43 9.99 -14.94 -12.13
CA LEU A 43 11.06 -15.47 -11.30
C LEU A 43 11.18 -16.99 -11.35
N VAL A 44 10.41 -17.71 -12.17
CA VAL A 44 10.37 -19.18 -12.17
C VAL A 44 11.76 -19.80 -12.37
N HIS A 45 12.59 -19.19 -13.24
CA HIS A 45 13.96 -19.62 -13.51
C HIS A 45 15.02 -19.04 -12.57
N SER A 46 14.63 -18.14 -11.65
CA SER A 46 15.56 -17.61 -10.65
C SER A 46 15.97 -18.71 -9.67
N LYS A 47 17.28 -18.83 -9.44
CA LYS A 47 17.85 -19.74 -8.43
C LYS A 47 17.74 -19.16 -7.00
N VAL A 48 17.30 -17.92 -6.86
CA VAL A 48 17.23 -17.22 -5.57
C VAL A 48 15.89 -17.52 -4.89
N ALA A 49 15.86 -18.56 -4.06
CA ALA A 49 14.66 -19.01 -3.37
C ALA A 49 14.03 -17.95 -2.45
N THR A 50 14.85 -17.03 -1.91
CA THR A 50 14.38 -15.90 -1.11
C THR A 50 13.60 -14.88 -1.93
N LEU A 51 13.97 -14.62 -3.20
CA LEU A 51 13.19 -13.74 -4.10
C LEU A 51 11.80 -14.29 -4.36
N LYS A 52 11.71 -15.60 -4.62
CA LYS A 52 10.42 -16.27 -4.86
C LYS A 52 9.51 -16.17 -3.62
N ARG A 53 10.06 -16.42 -2.43
CA ARG A 53 9.33 -16.29 -1.17
C ARG A 53 8.87 -14.86 -0.91
N GLN A 54 9.70 -13.86 -1.18
CA GLN A 54 9.32 -12.45 -1.04
C GLN A 54 8.25 -12.03 -2.05
N ALA A 55 8.35 -12.46 -3.31
CA ALA A 55 7.31 -12.23 -4.31
C ALA A 55 5.95 -12.81 -3.88
N GLU A 56 5.96 -14.03 -3.31
CA GLU A 56 4.72 -14.66 -2.82
C GLU A 56 4.16 -13.95 -1.59
N ALA A 57 5.01 -13.48 -0.67
CA ALA A 57 4.58 -12.70 0.48
C ALA A 57 3.95 -11.36 0.07
N MET A 58 4.51 -10.68 -0.94
CA MET A 58 3.97 -9.42 -1.46
C MET A 58 2.56 -9.58 -2.04
N LYS A 59 2.21 -10.73 -2.64
CA LYS A 59 0.84 -10.98 -3.12
C LYS A 59 -0.18 -10.86 -2.00
N ARG A 60 0.11 -11.45 -0.84
CA ARG A 60 -0.78 -11.41 0.32
C ARG A 60 -0.96 -9.96 0.80
N LEU A 61 0.13 -9.21 0.91
CA LEU A 61 0.10 -7.80 1.32
C LEU A 61 -0.68 -6.92 0.33
N SER A 62 -0.47 -7.12 -0.97
CA SER A 62 -1.22 -6.43 -2.03
C SER A 62 -2.71 -6.71 -1.94
N SER A 63 -3.08 -7.98 -1.73
CA SER A 63 -4.48 -8.40 -1.56
C SER A 63 -5.11 -7.78 -0.30
N VAL A 64 -4.38 -7.74 0.81
CA VAL A 64 -4.85 -7.08 2.04
C VAL A 64 -5.12 -5.62 1.78
N LEU A 65 -4.17 -4.87 1.21
CA LEU A 65 -4.34 -3.46 0.89
C LEU A 65 -5.52 -3.22 -0.06
N MET A 66 -5.68 -4.05 -1.09
CA MET A 66 -6.81 -3.96 -2.03
C MET A 66 -8.15 -4.16 -1.30
N LEU A 67 -8.24 -5.18 -0.44
CA LEU A 67 -9.46 -5.42 0.34
C LEU A 67 -9.73 -4.29 1.33
N THR A 68 -8.71 -3.74 1.99
CA THR A 68 -8.84 -2.60 2.91
C THR A 68 -9.47 -1.40 2.19
N ILE A 69 -9.03 -1.11 0.95
CA ILE A 69 -9.60 -0.02 0.14
C ILE A 69 -11.01 -0.35 -0.36
N LEU A 70 -11.24 -1.56 -0.89
CA LEU A 70 -12.54 -1.95 -1.45
C LEU A 70 -13.65 -2.05 -0.40
N LEU A 71 -13.29 -2.33 0.86
CA LEU A 71 -14.22 -2.38 1.99
C LEU A 71 -14.39 -1.02 2.67
N ASP A 72 -13.87 0.07 2.08
CA ASP A 72 -13.95 1.43 2.61
C ASP A 72 -13.50 1.51 4.09
N ARG A 73 -12.41 0.81 4.41
CA ARG A 73 -11.84 0.81 5.76
C ARG A 73 -11.28 2.19 6.11
N PRO A 74 -11.15 2.49 7.42
CA PRO A 74 -10.53 3.73 7.87
C PRO A 74 -9.18 3.98 7.21
N PHE A 75 -8.86 5.25 6.97
CA PHE A 75 -7.62 5.62 6.30
C PHE A 75 -6.36 5.14 7.02
N SER A 76 -6.38 5.08 8.36
CA SER A 76 -5.28 4.53 9.17
C SER A 76 -4.94 3.09 8.79
N GLU A 77 -5.94 2.24 8.58
CA GLU A 77 -5.74 0.86 8.14
C GLU A 77 -5.19 0.79 6.71
N VAL A 78 -5.62 1.68 5.83
CA VAL A 78 -5.09 1.79 4.46
C VAL A 78 -3.61 2.17 4.48
N LEU A 79 -3.24 3.11 5.35
CA LEU A 79 -1.86 3.56 5.52
C LEU A 79 -0.98 2.45 6.08
N ASP A 80 -1.42 1.76 7.13
CA ASP A 80 -0.67 0.66 7.75
C ASP A 80 -0.42 -0.48 6.75
N ALA A 81 -1.45 -0.87 6.00
CA ALA A 81 -1.34 -1.90 4.95
C ALA A 81 -0.41 -1.45 3.80
N SER A 82 -0.47 -0.17 3.41
CA SER A 82 0.41 0.40 2.40
C SER A 82 1.88 0.41 2.84
N ASP A 83 2.14 0.82 4.08
CA ASP A 83 3.50 0.85 4.63
C ASP A 83 4.07 -0.56 4.83
N GLU A 84 3.24 -1.56 5.16
CA GLU A 84 3.66 -2.95 5.22
C GLU A 84 4.05 -3.48 3.83
N LEU A 85 3.25 -3.19 2.79
CA LEU A 85 3.59 -3.53 1.41
C LEU A 85 4.89 -2.85 0.96
N ALA A 86 5.04 -1.54 1.20
CA ALA A 86 6.23 -0.77 0.84
C ALA A 86 7.50 -1.30 1.53
N ARG A 87 7.39 -1.67 2.82
CA ARG A 87 8.48 -2.31 3.57
C ARG A 87 8.89 -3.67 3.00
N SER A 88 7.99 -4.38 2.33
CA SER A 88 8.27 -5.66 1.66
C SER A 88 8.92 -5.48 0.28
N VAL A 89 8.49 -4.45 -0.48
CA VAL A 89 9.03 -4.14 -1.82
C VAL A 89 10.52 -3.79 -1.76
N ARG A 90 10.96 -3.00 -0.78
CA ARG A 90 12.35 -2.51 -0.72
C ARG A 90 13.40 -3.65 -0.61
N PRO A 91 13.30 -4.60 0.34
CA PRO A 91 14.19 -5.76 0.39
C PRO A 91 14.14 -6.62 -0.88
N PHE A 92 12.95 -6.77 -1.49
CA PHE A 92 12.80 -7.51 -2.73
C PHE A 92 13.60 -6.87 -3.88
N VAL A 93 13.46 -5.56 -4.08
CA VAL A 93 14.19 -4.81 -5.11
C VAL A 93 15.71 -4.90 -4.88
N GLN A 94 16.17 -4.79 -3.63
CA GLN A 94 17.59 -4.92 -3.28
C GLN A 94 18.15 -6.32 -3.54
N LEU A 95 17.36 -7.36 -3.33
CA LEU A 95 17.76 -8.73 -3.61
C LEU A 95 17.74 -9.01 -5.12
N ALA A 96 16.77 -8.44 -5.83
CA ALA A 96 16.60 -8.56 -7.27
C ALA A 96 17.74 -7.88 -8.02
N SER A 97 18.22 -6.72 -7.56
CA SER A 97 19.36 -6.01 -8.18
C SER A 97 20.69 -6.77 -8.06
N LYS A 98 20.83 -7.64 -7.05
CA LYS A 98 21.99 -8.53 -6.85
C LYS A 98 21.87 -9.86 -7.58
N SER A 99 20.72 -10.13 -8.19
CA SER A 99 20.40 -11.41 -8.81
C SER A 99 20.50 -11.31 -10.34
N ARG A 100 20.94 -12.39 -10.99
CA ARG A 100 20.85 -12.51 -12.46
C ARG A 100 19.40 -12.79 -12.85
N LEU A 101 18.66 -11.73 -13.13
CA LEU A 101 17.28 -11.77 -13.60
C LEU A 101 17.20 -11.58 -15.12
N SER A 102 16.14 -12.11 -15.74
CA SER A 102 15.83 -11.80 -17.14
C SER A 102 15.51 -10.30 -17.30
N LEU A 103 15.63 -9.76 -18.52
CA LEU A 103 15.32 -8.35 -18.78
C LEU A 103 13.90 -7.99 -18.34
N SER A 104 12.91 -8.84 -18.63
CA SER A 104 11.52 -8.64 -18.20
C SER A 104 11.38 -8.59 -16.68
N ALA A 105 12.07 -9.47 -15.94
CA ALA A 105 12.04 -9.47 -14.48
C ALA A 105 12.77 -8.24 -13.89
N GLN A 106 13.82 -7.74 -14.54
CA GLN A 106 14.49 -6.49 -14.14
C GLN A 106 13.57 -5.28 -14.34
N LEU A 107 12.88 -5.20 -15.49
CA LEU A 107 11.91 -4.14 -15.77
C LEU A 107 10.74 -4.19 -14.79
N ALA A 108 10.18 -5.37 -14.55
CA ALA A 108 9.12 -5.55 -13.56
C ALA A 108 9.56 -5.14 -12.15
N THR A 109 10.80 -5.45 -11.76
CA THR A 109 11.35 -5.02 -10.46
C THR A 109 11.44 -3.49 -10.35
N ARG A 110 11.86 -2.81 -11.43
CA ARG A 110 11.92 -1.34 -11.46
C ARG A 110 10.53 -0.73 -11.37
N LEU A 111 9.60 -1.18 -12.21
CA LEU A 111 8.20 -0.74 -12.19
C LEU A 111 7.55 -0.95 -10.82
N LEU A 112 7.87 -2.06 -10.14
CA LEU A 112 7.37 -2.35 -8.80
C LEU A 112 7.84 -1.29 -7.79
N SER A 113 9.11 -0.91 -7.87
CA SER A 113 9.67 0.15 -7.03
C SER A 113 9.01 1.50 -7.32
N ASP A 114 8.85 1.84 -8.60
CA ASP A 114 8.31 3.13 -9.02
C ASP A 114 6.83 3.26 -8.64
N LEU A 115 6.00 2.27 -8.97
CA LEU A 115 4.59 2.23 -8.61
C LEU A 115 4.38 2.17 -7.09
N GLY A 116 5.20 1.40 -6.36
CA GLY A 116 5.14 1.35 -4.90
C GLY A 116 5.44 2.70 -4.24
N ASN A 117 6.43 3.44 -4.75
CA ASN A 117 6.74 4.78 -4.28
C ASN A 117 5.64 5.79 -4.64
N GLN A 118 5.09 5.72 -5.86
CA GLN A 118 4.00 6.57 -6.31
C GLN A 118 2.75 6.37 -5.45
N LEU A 119 2.34 5.11 -5.22
CA LEU A 119 1.20 4.77 -4.38
C LEU A 119 1.34 5.35 -2.97
N ARG A 120 2.54 5.22 -2.37
CA ARG A 120 2.82 5.77 -1.03
C ARG A 120 2.75 7.30 -1.02
N ALA A 121 3.26 7.96 -2.07
CA ALA A 121 3.18 9.41 -2.20
C ALA A 121 1.74 9.90 -2.37
N ASP A 122 0.91 9.17 -3.13
CA ASP A 122 -0.51 9.51 -3.34
C ASP A 122 -1.31 9.34 -2.04
N ILE A 123 -1.06 8.29 -1.27
CA ILE A 123 -1.66 8.08 0.05
C ILE A 123 -1.20 9.19 1.02
N ALA A 124 0.10 9.52 1.06
CA ALA A 124 0.59 10.61 1.90
C ALA A 124 0.02 11.98 1.51
N THR A 125 -0.21 12.22 0.23
CA THR A 125 -0.83 13.47 -0.26
C THR A 125 -2.31 13.55 0.16
N ALA A 126 -3.01 12.42 0.18
CA ALA A 126 -4.38 12.35 0.70
C ALA A 126 -4.43 12.79 2.18
N LEU A 127 -3.45 12.38 3.01
CA LEU A 127 -3.35 12.82 4.42
C LEU A 127 -3.24 14.34 4.56
N CYS A 128 -2.35 14.97 3.79
CA CYS A 128 -2.11 16.41 3.88
C CYS A 128 -3.29 17.25 3.39
N SER A 129 -4.05 16.73 2.41
CA SER A 129 -5.18 17.44 1.79
C SER A 129 -6.41 17.46 2.69
N ASP A 130 -6.67 16.37 3.42
CA ASP A 130 -7.79 16.29 4.36
C ASP A 130 -7.45 16.95 5.71
N GLY A 131 -6.18 16.90 6.15
CA GLY A 131 -5.71 17.67 7.31
C GLY A 131 -5.79 19.19 7.11
N ALA A 132 -5.60 19.68 5.88
CA ALA A 132 -5.72 21.10 5.56
C ALA A 132 -7.17 21.61 5.49
N LYS A 133 -8.15 20.74 5.19
CA LYS A 133 -9.58 21.10 5.21
C LYS A 133 -10.10 21.28 6.63
N LEU A 134 -9.72 20.39 7.56
CA LEU A 134 -10.12 20.47 8.97
C LEU A 134 -9.57 21.71 9.70
N MET A 135 -8.44 22.25 9.25
CA MET A 135 -7.84 23.47 9.83
C MET A 135 -8.44 24.77 9.25
N ARG A 136 -9.25 24.70 8.19
CA ARG A 136 -9.86 25.89 7.55
C ARG A 136 -11.30 26.15 7.99
N ASP A 137 -11.99 25.14 8.49
CA ASP A 137 -13.32 25.28 9.09
C ASP A 137 -13.28 24.85 10.57
N PRO A 138 -12.84 25.73 11.49
CA PRO A 138 -13.11 25.51 12.90
C PRO A 138 -14.61 25.72 13.13
N VAL A 139 -15.28 24.69 13.67
CA VAL A 139 -16.67 24.77 14.14
C VAL A 139 -16.81 25.83 15.23
#